data_AF-A0AA44KUZ1-F1
#
_entry.id   AF-A0AA44KUZ1-F1
#
_cell.length_a   1.000
_cell.length_b   1.000
_cell.length_c   1.000
_cell.angle_alpha   90.00
_cell.angle_beta   90.00
_cell.angle_gamma   90.00
#
_symmetry.space_group_name_H-M   'P 1'
#
loop_
_entity.id
_entity.type
_entity.pdbx_description
1 polymer ?
#
loop_
_entity_poly.entity_id
_entity_poly.type
_entity_poly.pdbx_seq_one_letter_code
_entity_poly.pdbx_strand_id
1 'polypeptide(L)'
;MLTKVNLNDKGVEIKGTNDFGRNNEPVKKKVMTPIINKGKIPAPEKPDQRLVPSKTAKISPAVLLKLNTLKPFIQEQEGMDKTSINNIIDMLVENYVDTNLTNRHSKGYKDMYKRLYEMLENK
;
A
#
# COMPACT_ATOMS: atom_id res chain seq x y z
N MET A 1 -11.70 30.70 -64.44
CA MET A 1 -10.73 29.63 -64.10
C MET A 1 -10.58 29.63 -62.58
N LEU A 2 -11.07 28.59 -61.90
CA LEU A 2 -10.99 28.45 -60.44
C LEU A 2 -9.76 27.58 -60.11
N THR A 3 -8.75 28.16 -59.48
CA THR A 3 -7.58 27.43 -58.98
C THR A 3 -7.92 26.84 -57.61
N LYS A 4 -8.11 25.52 -57.55
CA LYS A 4 -8.21 24.75 -56.30
C LYS A 4 -6.88 24.88 -55.54
N VAL A 5 -6.92 25.50 -54.36
CA VAL A 5 -5.82 25.42 -53.39
C VAL A 5 -6.02 24.14 -52.59
N ASN A 6 -5.14 23.16 -52.80
CA ASN A 6 -5.16 21.88 -52.08
C ASN A 6 -4.49 22.07 -50.71
N LEU A 7 -5.08 21.55 -49.62
CA LEU A 7 -4.62 21.78 -48.24
C LEU A 7 -3.31 21.04 -47.86
N ASN A 8 -2.68 20.35 -48.81
CA ASN A 8 -1.64 19.35 -48.52
C ASN A 8 -0.19 19.84 -48.61
N ASP A 9 0.07 21.13 -48.87
CA ASP A 9 1.43 21.68 -48.98
C ASP A 9 1.78 22.66 -47.85
N LYS A 10 1.49 22.29 -46.61
CA LYS A 10 2.12 22.91 -45.44
C LYS A 10 2.74 21.81 -44.57
N GLY A 11 3.99 21.48 -44.86
CA GLY A 11 4.82 20.70 -43.95
C GLY A 11 4.98 21.47 -42.64
N VAL A 12 4.29 21.03 -41.59
CA VAL A 12 4.46 21.56 -40.24
C VAL A 12 5.58 20.75 -39.58
N GLU A 13 6.75 21.37 -39.39
CA GLU A 13 7.78 20.81 -38.50
C GLU A 13 7.30 20.95 -37.06
N ILE A 14 6.78 19.86 -36.49
CA ILE A 14 6.51 19.80 -35.06
C ILE A 14 7.84 19.48 -34.36
N LYS A 15 8.58 20.50 -33.92
CA LYS A 15 9.68 20.31 -32.97
C LYS A 15 9.09 20.02 -31.59
N GLY A 16 9.33 18.82 -31.07
CA GLY A 16 9.01 18.46 -29.69
C GLY A 16 8.06 17.27 -29.51
N THR A 17 8.14 16.22 -30.33
CA THR A 17 7.35 15.00 -30.11
C THR A 17 8.01 13.99 -29.17
N ASN A 18 9.21 14.28 -28.63
CA ASN A 18 9.97 13.36 -27.75
C ASN A 18 10.72 14.07 -26.60
N ASP A 19 10.10 15.05 -25.92
CA ASP A 19 10.74 15.75 -24.79
C ASP A 19 10.21 15.30 -23.41
N PHE A 20 10.30 13.99 -23.15
CA PHE A 20 10.15 13.42 -21.79
C PHE A 20 11.53 13.12 -21.16
N GLY A 21 12.59 13.77 -21.64
CA GLY A 21 13.90 13.71 -21.03
C GLY A 21 13.93 14.57 -19.77
N ARG A 22 14.00 13.96 -18.58
CA ARG A 22 14.47 14.67 -17.40
C ARG A 22 15.91 15.11 -17.66
N ASN A 23 16.13 16.41 -17.80
CA ASN A 23 17.46 17.00 -17.81
C ASN A 23 18.19 16.60 -16.52
N ASN A 24 19.13 15.65 -16.62
CA ASN A 24 20.10 15.36 -15.59
C ASN A 24 21.29 16.32 -15.76
N GLU A 25 21.07 17.62 -15.51
CA GLU A 25 22.17 18.47 -15.08
C GLU A 25 22.21 18.47 -13.55
N PRO A 26 23.35 18.18 -12.92
CA PRO A 26 23.46 18.27 -11.47
C PRO A 26 23.44 19.75 -11.08
N VAL A 27 22.27 20.27 -10.72
CA VAL A 27 22.15 21.54 -10.02
C VAL A 27 23.00 21.41 -8.74
N LYS A 28 24.12 22.14 -8.69
CA LYS A 28 24.98 22.22 -7.51
C LYS A 28 24.17 22.78 -6.35
N LYS A 29 23.66 21.88 -5.49
CA LYS A 29 23.01 22.25 -4.23
C LYS A 29 24.02 22.99 -3.38
N LYS A 30 23.77 24.28 -3.15
CA LYS A 30 24.49 25.09 -2.16
C LYS A 30 24.24 24.44 -0.80
N VAL A 31 25.28 23.85 -0.22
CA VAL A 31 25.23 23.24 1.11
C VAL A 31 25.12 24.36 2.14
N MET A 32 23.91 24.67 2.59
CA MET A 32 23.71 25.31 3.89
C MET A 32 23.89 24.22 4.93
N THR A 33 24.95 24.30 5.74
CA THR A 33 25.10 23.45 6.92
C THR A 33 24.16 23.95 8.00
N PRO A 34 23.12 23.21 8.39
CA PRO A 34 22.40 23.54 9.61
C PRO A 34 23.29 23.13 10.79
N ILE A 35 23.55 24.07 11.69
CA ILE A 35 24.14 23.78 13.00
C ILE A 35 23.06 23.01 13.77
N ILE A 36 23.03 21.69 13.64
CA ILE A 36 22.12 20.81 14.39
C ILE A 36 22.87 20.33 15.63
N ASN A 37 22.46 20.84 16.78
CA ASN A 37 22.73 20.23 18.07
C ASN A 37 22.38 18.74 18.00
N LYS A 38 23.38 17.87 18.17
CA LYS A 38 23.27 16.41 18.18
C LYS A 38 22.53 15.94 19.44
N GLY A 39 21.25 16.29 19.58
CA GLY A 39 20.33 15.49 20.36
C GLY A 39 20.17 14.16 19.63
N LYS A 40 20.54 13.05 20.28
CA LYS A 40 20.33 11.69 19.76
C LYS A 40 18.84 11.51 19.51
N ILE A 41 18.40 11.72 18.27
CA ILE A 41 17.09 11.28 17.82
C ILE A 41 17.13 9.75 17.86
N PRO A 42 16.26 9.08 18.63
CA PRO A 42 16.20 7.63 18.62
C PRO A 42 15.94 7.18 17.19
N ALA A 43 16.73 6.21 16.72
CA ALA A 43 16.54 5.65 15.39
C ALA A 43 15.10 5.14 15.28
N PRO A 44 14.39 5.37 14.16
CA PRO A 44 13.05 4.85 13.97
C PRO A 44 13.08 3.34 14.16
N GLU A 45 12.22 2.82 15.05
CA GLU A 45 12.06 1.39 15.23
C GLU A 45 11.74 0.76 13.87
N LYS A 46 12.48 -0.29 13.52
CA LYS A 46 12.21 -1.01 12.27
C LYS A 46 10.80 -1.60 12.35
N PRO A 47 9.96 -1.42 11.32
CA PRO A 47 8.63 -2.01 11.32
C PRO A 47 8.74 -3.54 11.40
N ASP A 48 7.85 -4.18 12.16
CA ASP A 48 7.81 -5.63 12.29
C ASP A 48 7.59 -6.25 10.90
N GLN A 49 8.62 -6.96 10.40
CA GLN A 49 8.59 -7.54 9.05
C GLN A 49 7.49 -8.59 8.89
N ARG A 50 6.99 -9.16 10.00
CA ARG A 50 5.87 -10.12 10.00
C ARG A 50 4.54 -9.50 9.61
N LEU A 51 4.40 -8.18 9.79
CA LEU A 51 3.20 -7.43 9.42
C LEU A 51 3.22 -6.95 7.96
N VAL A 52 4.38 -7.03 7.30
CA VAL A 52 4.52 -6.64 5.90
C VAL A 52 4.03 -7.78 5.01
N PRO A 53 3.11 -7.55 4.08
CA PRO A 53 2.70 -8.55 3.11
C PRO A 53 3.90 -9.04 2.29
N SER A 54 4.36 -10.26 2.57
CA SER A 54 5.55 -10.84 1.93
C SER A 54 5.23 -11.92 0.90
N LYS A 55 4.06 -12.55 1.01
CA LYS A 55 3.59 -13.62 0.12
C LYS A 55 2.12 -13.43 -0.23
N THR A 56 1.77 -13.68 -1.50
CA THR A 56 0.37 -13.67 -1.95
C THR A 56 -0.31 -14.98 -1.60
N ALA A 57 -1.37 -14.93 -0.78
CA ALA A 57 -2.22 -16.09 -0.52
C ALA A 57 -3.15 -16.38 -1.72
N LYS A 58 -3.35 -17.65 -2.05
CA LYS A 58 -4.36 -18.05 -3.05
C LYS A 58 -5.74 -18.05 -2.40
N ILE A 59 -6.64 -17.21 -2.90
CA ILE A 59 -8.04 -17.11 -2.46
C ILE A 59 -8.94 -17.49 -3.64
N SER A 60 -10.01 -18.24 -3.39
CA SER A 60 -10.95 -18.59 -4.45
C SER A 60 -11.71 -17.35 -4.96
N PRO A 61 -12.14 -17.31 -6.23
CA PRO A 61 -12.83 -16.15 -6.80
C PRO A 61 -14.07 -15.73 -6.00
N ALA A 62 -14.85 -16.71 -5.52
CA ALA A 62 -16.05 -16.46 -4.74
C ALA A 62 -15.75 -15.81 -3.37
N VAL A 63 -14.67 -16.22 -2.70
CA VAL A 63 -14.27 -15.63 -1.41
C VAL A 63 -13.71 -14.23 -1.62
N LEU A 64 -12.90 -14.03 -2.66
CA LEU A 64 -12.39 -12.70 -3.01
C LEU A 64 -13.53 -11.73 -3.35
N LEU A 65 -14.54 -12.18 -4.07
CA LEU A 65 -15.73 -11.38 -4.36
C LEU A 65 -16.42 -10.95 -3.06
N LYS A 66 -16.65 -11.87 -2.11
CA LYS A 66 -17.24 -11.52 -0.81
C LYS A 66 -16.43 -10.46 -0.06
N LEU A 67 -15.10 -10.61 -0.02
CA LEU A 67 -14.22 -9.65 0.67
C LEU A 67 -14.24 -8.27 0.00
N ASN A 68 -14.24 -8.22 -1.33
CA ASN A 68 -14.31 -6.96 -2.08
C ASN A 68 -15.67 -6.29 -1.93
N THR A 69 -16.76 -7.07 -1.91
CA THR A 69 -18.11 -6.55 -1.67
C THR A 69 -18.26 -6.01 -0.26
N LEU A 70 -17.61 -6.63 0.74
CA LEU A 70 -17.68 -6.19 2.13
C LEU A 70 -16.89 -4.89 2.38
N LYS A 71 -15.81 -4.67 1.61
CA LYS A 71 -14.89 -3.55 1.79
C LYS A 71 -15.55 -2.16 1.95
N PRO A 72 -16.46 -1.69 1.06
CA PRO A 72 -17.06 -0.37 1.20
C PRO A 72 -17.85 -0.20 2.50
N PHE A 73 -18.56 -1.24 2.95
CA PHE A 73 -19.33 -1.20 4.20
C PHE A 73 -18.44 -1.05 5.43
N ILE A 74 -17.30 -1.76 5.46
CA ILE A 74 -16.32 -1.61 6.54
C ILE A 74 -15.70 -0.20 6.52
N GLN A 75 -15.35 0.32 5.33
CA GLN A 75 -14.77 1.66 5.23
C GLN A 75 -15.71 2.75 5.73
N GLU A 76 -16.99 2.63 5.40
CA GLU A 76 -18.03 3.54 5.88
C GLU A 76 -18.25 3.42 7.39
N GLN A 77 -18.37 2.19 7.90
CA GLN A 77 -18.63 1.94 9.32
C GLN A 77 -17.47 2.38 10.23
N GLU A 78 -16.23 2.06 9.85
CA GLU A 78 -15.04 2.32 10.65
C GLU A 78 -14.40 3.69 10.35
N GLY A 79 -14.96 4.46 9.41
CA GLY A 79 -14.41 5.75 8.99
C GLY A 79 -13.00 5.66 8.41
N MET A 80 -12.66 4.55 7.76
CA MET A 80 -11.30 4.28 7.28
C MET A 80 -11.12 4.65 5.80
N ASP A 81 -10.13 5.49 5.50
CA ASP A 81 -9.79 5.89 4.12
C ASP A 81 -9.43 4.68 3.22
N LYS A 82 -8.76 3.67 3.80
CA LYS A 82 -8.29 2.47 3.09
C LYS A 82 -8.35 1.24 3.98
N THR A 83 -9.05 0.22 3.50
CA THR A 83 -9.04 -1.11 4.13
C THR A 83 -8.36 -2.13 3.20
N SER A 84 -7.39 -2.86 3.73
CA SER A 84 -6.71 -3.96 3.04
C SER A 84 -7.46 -5.29 3.25
N ILE A 85 -7.25 -6.28 2.39
CA ILE A 85 -7.79 -7.63 2.59
C ILE A 85 -7.30 -8.23 3.92
N ASN A 86 -6.05 -7.98 4.30
CA ASN A 86 -5.50 -8.47 5.57
C ASN A 86 -6.26 -7.88 6.76
N ASN A 87 -6.57 -6.58 6.74
CA ASN A 87 -7.32 -5.93 7.82
C ASN A 87 -8.73 -6.51 7.94
N ILE A 88 -9.39 -6.77 6.81
CA ILE A 88 -10.74 -7.38 6.81
C ILE A 88 -10.67 -8.79 7.41
N ILE A 89 -9.70 -9.60 6.99
CA ILE A 89 -9.55 -10.97 7.51
C ILE A 89 -9.24 -10.95 9.01
N ASP A 90 -8.33 -10.08 9.45
CA ASP A 90 -7.94 -9.93 10.86
C ASP A 90 -9.17 -9.59 11.73
N MET A 91 -9.91 -8.55 11.34
CA MET A 91 -11.16 -8.16 11.99
C MET A 91 -12.19 -9.31 12.04
N LEU A 92 -12.38 -10.03 10.93
CA LEU A 92 -13.33 -11.15 10.89
C LEU A 92 -12.90 -12.31 11.79
N VAL A 93 -11.60 -12.60 11.87
CA VAL A 93 -11.03 -13.63 12.73
C VAL A 93 -11.16 -13.24 14.20
N GLU A 94 -10.78 -12.02 14.56
CA GLU A 94 -10.91 -11.50 15.92
C GLU A 94 -12.37 -11.50 16.38
N ASN A 95 -13.28 -10.98 15.55
CA ASN A 95 -14.71 -10.99 15.85
C ASN A 95 -15.23 -12.42 16.03
N TYR A 96 -14.84 -13.37 15.17
CA TYR A 96 -15.26 -14.76 15.34
C TYR A 96 -14.78 -15.35 16.67
N VAL A 97 -13.52 -15.11 17.04
CA VAL A 97 -12.94 -15.58 18.30
C VAL A 97 -13.65 -14.99 19.51
N ASP A 98 -13.97 -13.70 19.46
CA ASP A 98 -14.55 -12.99 20.60
C ASP A 98 -16.06 -13.24 20.75
N THR A 99 -16.81 -13.40 19.65
CA THR A 99 -18.27 -13.55 19.72
C THR A 99 -18.74 -15.01 19.70
N ASN A 100 -17.98 -15.93 19.09
CA ASN A 100 -18.45 -17.31 18.85
C ASN A 100 -17.71 -18.37 19.68
N LEU A 101 -16.55 -18.09 20.25
CA LEU A 101 -15.83 -19.06 21.08
C LEU A 101 -16.14 -18.86 22.56
N THR A 102 -16.30 -19.97 23.29
CA THR A 102 -16.41 -19.93 24.75
C THR A 102 -15.09 -19.45 25.36
N ASN A 103 -15.13 -18.87 26.57
CA ASN A 103 -13.96 -18.28 27.25
C ASN A 103 -12.72 -19.20 27.29
N ARG A 104 -12.92 -20.51 27.41
CA ARG A 104 -11.81 -21.48 27.41
C ARG A 104 -11.20 -21.65 26.01
N HIS A 105 -12.03 -21.72 24.98
CA HIS A 105 -11.58 -21.88 23.59
C HIS A 105 -10.98 -20.59 23.04
N SER A 106 -11.56 -19.42 23.32
CA SER A 106 -10.98 -18.13 22.92
C SER A 106 -9.62 -17.90 23.57
N LYS A 107 -9.47 -18.20 24.87
CA LYS A 107 -8.17 -18.14 25.56
C LYS A 107 -7.17 -19.12 24.95
N GLY A 108 -7.57 -20.37 24.72
CA GLY A 108 -6.70 -21.37 24.09
C GLY A 108 -6.22 -20.94 22.70
N TYR A 109 -7.09 -20.35 21.88
CA TYR A 109 -6.72 -19.78 20.59
C TYR A 109 -5.70 -18.63 20.74
N LYS A 110 -5.98 -17.65 21.61
CA LYS A 110 -5.10 -16.48 21.81
C LYS A 110 -3.71 -16.88 22.32
N ASP A 111 -3.65 -17.81 23.27
CA ASP A 111 -2.38 -18.33 23.81
C ASP A 111 -1.58 -19.08 22.73
N MET A 112 -2.27 -19.89 21.91
CA MET A 112 -1.63 -20.62 20.80
C MET A 112 -1.11 -19.68 19.72
N TYR A 113 -1.93 -18.71 19.28
CA TYR A 113 -1.53 -17.71 18.29
C TYR A 113 -0.31 -16.92 18.76
N LYS A 114 -0.31 -16.45 20.02
CA LYS A 114 0.82 -15.74 20.62
C LYS A 114 2.11 -16.55 20.52
N ARG A 115 2.09 -17.82 20.94
CA ARG A 115 3.28 -18.69 20.88
C ARG A 115 3.76 -18.90 19.45
N LEU A 116 2.85 -19.13 18.50
CA LEU A 116 3.20 -19.32 17.09
C LEU A 116 3.78 -18.03 16.48
N TYR A 117 3.24 -16.87 16.84
CA TYR A 117 3.72 -15.58 16.39
C TYR A 117 5.14 -15.29 16.87
N GLU A 118 5.45 -15.63 18.13
CA GLU A 118 6.80 -15.51 18.69
C GLU A 118 7.81 -16.45 18.00
N MET A 119 7.35 -17.58 17.46
CA MET A 119 8.18 -18.53 16.71
C MET A 119 8.35 -18.16 15.22
N LEU A 120 7.57 -17.22 14.68
CA LEU A 120 7.80 -16.72 13.33
C LEU A 120 9.14 -15.98 13.31
N GLU A 121 10.09 -16.49 12.51
CA GLU A 121 11.42 -15.89 12.40
C GLU A 121 11.30 -14.41 12.02
N ASN A 122 11.95 -13.56 12.83
CA ASN A 122 12.26 -12.18 12.46
C ASN A 122 13.38 -12.22 11.41
N LYS A 123 13.08 -12.64 10.18
CA LYS A 123 14.01 -12.47 9.06
C LYS A 123 14.22 -10.99 8.75
#